data_AF-A0A0Q5LD14-F1
#
_entry.id   AF-A0A0Q5LD14-F1
#
_cell.length_a   1.000
_cell.length_b   1.000
_cell.length_c   1.000
_cell.angle_alpha   90.00
_cell.angle_beta   90.00
_cell.angle_gamma   90.00
#
_symmetry.space_group_name_H-M   'P 1'
#
loop_
_entity.id
_entity.type
_entity.pdbx_description
1 polymer ?
#
loop_
_entity_poly.entity_id
_entity_poly.type
_entity_poly.pdbx_seq_one_letter_code
_entity_poly.pdbx_strand_id
1 'polypeptide(L)'
;MYLSRLEWHLEGVVRASERKHILRSLREQISTDLRPVKVVLTDLGSPRTLALRYGEGERPRPLWQIGILTAATALMAYWVLFGVFTGGMLAAVDSAAPMSADATFLFVPVMAFSDDQGIGVGWTGGWEWLIVPLVIVAVALVVGARTWRLFRRDSEPKS
;
A
#
# COMPACT_ATOMS: atom_id res chain seq x y z
N MET A 1 -15.42 -3.64 22.32
CA MET A 1 -15.19 -2.76 21.14
C MET A 1 -14.28 -1.53 21.39
N TYR A 2 -13.76 -1.30 22.61
CA TYR A 2 -12.84 -0.18 22.90
C TYR A 2 -11.38 -0.52 22.54
N LEU A 3 -10.93 -1.73 22.89
CA LEU A 3 -9.56 -2.20 22.63
C LEU A 3 -9.21 -2.25 21.15
N SER A 4 -10.15 -2.65 20.27
CA SER A 4 -9.93 -2.66 18.82
C SER A 4 -9.76 -1.25 18.23
N ARG A 5 -10.48 -0.26 18.76
CA ARG A 5 -10.31 1.16 18.36
C ARG A 5 -8.98 1.73 18.86
N LEU A 6 -8.56 1.36 20.07
CA LEU A 6 -7.27 1.75 20.63
C LEU A 6 -6.11 1.12 19.84
N GLU A 7 -6.24 -0.16 19.48
CA GLU A 7 -5.30 -0.88 18.63
C GLU A 7 -5.07 -0.19 17.28
N TRP A 8 -6.14 0.33 16.68
CA TRP A 8 -6.07 1.13 15.45
C TRP A 8 -5.32 2.47 15.65
N HIS A 9 -5.50 3.13 16.80
CA HIS A 9 -4.81 4.38 17.10
C HIS A 9 -3.34 4.16 17.52
N LEU A 10 -3.02 3.01 18.12
CA LEU A 10 -1.67 2.62 18.50
C LEU A 10 -0.83 2.19 17.29
N GLU A 11 -1.45 1.69 16.21
CA GLU A 11 -0.80 1.35 14.94
C GLU A 11 0.03 2.52 14.38
N GLY A 12 -0.42 3.75 14.58
CA GLY A 12 0.25 4.96 14.09
C GLY A 12 1.33 5.53 15.03
N VAL A 13 1.44 5.03 16.26
CA VAL A 13 2.21 5.71 17.33
C VAL A 13 3.26 4.79 17.98
N VAL A 14 2.97 3.50 18.19
CA VAL A 14 3.78 2.62 19.06
C VAL A 14 4.20 1.33 18.34
N ARG A 15 5.39 0.81 18.69
CA ARG A 15 6.00 -0.40 18.10
C ARG A 15 5.16 -1.67 18.37
N ALA A 16 5.08 -2.61 17.43
CA ALA A 16 4.21 -3.81 17.55
C ALA A 16 4.47 -4.69 18.78
N SER A 17 5.73 -4.82 19.22
CA SER A 17 6.10 -5.54 20.46
C SER A 17 5.60 -4.81 21.71
N GLU A 18 5.64 -3.50 21.67
CA GLU A 18 5.29 -2.60 22.77
C GLU A 18 3.78 -2.39 22.85
N ARG A 19 3.09 -2.37 21.70
CA ARG A 19 1.63 -2.50 21.60
C ARG A 19 1.12 -3.77 22.25
N LYS A 20 1.77 -4.92 22.01
CA LYS A 20 1.39 -6.18 22.70
C LYS A 20 1.61 -6.07 24.20
N HIS A 21 2.69 -5.44 24.65
CA HIS A 21 2.98 -5.24 26.06
C HIS A 21 1.99 -4.27 26.73
N ILE A 22 1.72 -3.13 26.10
CA ILE A 22 0.76 -2.10 26.54
C ILE A 22 -0.66 -2.68 26.58
N LEU A 23 -1.10 -3.38 25.52
CA LEU A 23 -2.41 -4.03 25.49
C LEU A 23 -2.52 -5.15 26.53
N ARG A 24 -1.44 -5.90 26.76
CA ARG A 24 -1.40 -6.95 27.79
C ARG A 24 -1.47 -6.34 29.18
N SER A 25 -0.68 -5.31 29.46
CA SER A 25 -0.68 -4.58 30.73
C SER A 25 -2.01 -3.89 31.01
N LEU A 26 -2.63 -3.24 30.02
CA LEU A 26 -3.97 -2.65 30.14
C LEU A 26 -5.03 -3.72 30.36
N ARG A 27 -4.95 -4.86 29.66
CA ARG A 27 -5.87 -5.99 29.87
C ARG A 27 -5.74 -6.55 31.27
N GLU A 28 -4.52 -6.67 31.77
CA GLU A 28 -4.22 -7.14 33.12
C GLU A 28 -4.76 -6.17 34.17
N GLN A 29 -4.47 -4.87 34.05
CA GLN A 29 -5.02 -3.83 34.92
C GLN A 29 -6.56 -3.81 34.95
N ILE A 30 -7.22 -3.93 33.78
CA ILE A 30 -8.68 -4.00 33.70
C ILE A 30 -9.23 -5.30 34.31
N SER A 31 -8.48 -6.40 34.24
CA SER A 31 -8.91 -7.69 34.80
C SER A 31 -8.70 -7.80 36.31
N THR A 32 -7.75 -7.05 36.86
CA THR A 32 -7.44 -7.03 38.29
C THR A 32 -8.23 -5.96 39.04
N ASP A 33 -8.79 -4.96 38.34
CA ASP A 33 -9.64 -3.94 38.94
C ASP A 33 -11.03 -4.50 39.25
N LEU A 34 -11.46 -4.43 40.53
CA LEU A 34 -12.77 -4.89 40.99
C LEU A 34 -13.93 -3.99 40.53
N ARG A 35 -13.64 -2.80 39.99
CA ARG A 35 -14.66 -1.85 39.55
C ARG A 35 -15.26 -2.26 38.20
N PRO A 36 -16.51 -1.88 37.90
CA PRO A 36 -17.14 -2.20 36.62
C PRO A 36 -16.31 -1.65 35.46
N VAL A 37 -16.02 -2.47 34.46
CA VAL A 37 -15.17 -2.14 33.29
C VAL A 37 -15.55 -0.80 32.63
N LYS A 38 -16.84 -0.43 32.61
CA LYS A 38 -17.28 0.87 32.09
C LYS A 38 -16.74 2.06 32.87
N VAL A 39 -16.64 1.96 34.19
CA VAL A 39 -16.13 3.03 35.08
C VAL A 39 -14.63 3.19 34.87
N VAL A 40 -13.89 2.08 34.83
CA VAL A 40 -12.43 2.06 34.57
C VAL A 40 -12.10 2.66 33.20
N LEU A 41 -12.87 2.31 32.16
CA LEU A 41 -12.71 2.87 30.81
C LEU A 41 -13.05 4.37 30.72
N THR A 42 -13.94 4.87 31.58
CA THR A 42 -14.31 6.29 31.61
C THR A 42 -13.21 7.11 32.28
N ASP A 43 -12.56 6.55 33.30
CA ASP A 43 -11.44 7.17 34.05
C ASP A 43 -10.15 7.22 33.22
N LEU A 44 -9.91 6.20 32.38
CA LEU A 44 -8.85 6.19 31.37
C LEU A 44 -9.03 7.29 30.29
N GLY A 45 -10.25 7.83 30.15
CA GLY A 45 -10.54 8.88 29.18
C GLY A 45 -10.59 8.39 27.73
N SER A 46 -10.54 9.35 26.79
CA SER A 46 -10.70 9.03 25.37
C SER A 46 -9.50 8.22 24.85
N PRO A 47 -9.72 7.17 24.05
CA PRO A 47 -8.64 6.32 23.52
C PRO A 47 -7.65 7.12 22.67
N ARG A 48 -8.10 8.24 22.07
CA ARG A 48 -7.26 9.18 21.32
C ARG A 48 -6.32 9.96 22.24
N THR A 49 -6.80 10.40 23.40
CA THR A 49 -5.99 11.10 24.41
C THR A 49 -4.96 10.17 25.04
N LEU A 50 -5.33 8.90 25.26
CA LEU A 50 -4.42 7.90 25.79
C LEU A 50 -3.29 7.58 24.78
N ALA A 51 -3.64 7.38 23.51
CA ALA A 51 -2.66 7.14 22.45
C ALA A 51 -1.70 8.32 22.25
N LEU A 52 -2.18 9.56 22.40
CA LEU A 52 -1.35 10.77 22.36
C LEU A 52 -0.35 10.83 23.53
N ARG A 53 -0.78 10.55 24.77
CA ARG A 53 0.12 10.52 25.94
C ARG A 53 1.16 9.42 25.88
N TYR A 54 0.81 8.24 25.35
CA TYR A 54 1.79 7.18 25.11
C TYR A 54 2.75 7.51 23.95
N GLY A 55 2.35 8.42 23.04
CA GLY A 55 3.18 8.92 21.95
C GLY A 55 4.09 10.10 22.31
N GLU A 56 3.89 10.76 23.45
CA GLU A 56 4.63 11.98 23.86
C GLU A 56 6.13 11.77 24.18
N GLY A 57 6.69 10.57 23.99
CA GLY A 57 8.13 10.30 24.06
C GLY A 57 8.67 9.43 22.92
N GLU A 58 7.82 8.94 22.02
CA GLU A 58 8.22 8.00 20.97
C GLU A 58 8.27 8.68 19.60
N ARG A 59 9.34 8.40 18.85
CA ARG A 59 9.52 8.93 17.49
C ARG A 59 8.42 8.38 16.58
N PRO A 60 7.64 9.23 15.87
CA PRO A 60 6.58 8.78 14.98
C PRO A 60 7.15 7.85 13.90
N ARG A 61 6.59 6.64 13.79
CA ARG A 61 7.14 5.58 12.94
C ARG A 61 6.58 5.61 11.51
N PRO A 62 7.39 5.18 10.53
CA PRO A 62 7.06 5.26 9.11
C PRO A 62 5.89 4.33 8.78
N LEU A 63 4.83 4.90 8.20
CA LEU A 63 3.69 4.18 7.67
C LEU A 63 4.08 3.45 6.37
N TRP A 64 4.83 2.35 6.50
CA TRP A 64 5.15 1.45 5.39
C TRP A 64 3.91 1.00 4.62
N GLN A 65 2.74 0.96 5.28
CA GLN A 65 1.44 0.68 4.68
C GLN A 65 1.07 1.66 3.55
N ILE A 66 1.41 2.96 3.66
CA ILE A 66 1.15 3.94 2.60
C ILE A 66 2.04 3.65 1.39
N GLY A 67 3.31 3.32 1.61
CA GLY A 67 4.21 2.92 0.53
C GLY A 67 3.70 1.67 -0.18
N ILE A 68 3.34 0.63 0.58
CA ILE A 68 2.80 -0.62 0.03
C ILE A 68 1.49 -0.37 -0.73
N LEU A 69 0.57 0.41 -0.18
CA LEU A 69 -0.68 0.73 -0.85
C LEU A 69 -0.43 1.50 -2.15
N THR A 70 0.45 2.50 -2.13
CA THR A 70 0.83 3.28 -3.32
C THR A 70 1.47 2.39 -4.39
N ALA A 71 2.35 1.48 -3.98
CA ALA A 71 2.99 0.53 -4.89
C ALA A 71 2.00 -0.48 -5.47
N ALA A 72 1.07 -0.98 -4.67
CA ALA A 72 0.00 -1.87 -5.13
C ALA A 72 -0.92 -1.16 -6.12
N THR A 73 -1.31 0.09 -5.85
CA THR A 73 -2.11 0.91 -6.77
C THR A 73 -1.39 1.17 -8.08
N ALA A 74 -0.11 1.55 -8.03
CA ALA A 74 0.70 1.79 -9.23
C ALA A 74 0.87 0.52 -10.07
N LEU A 75 1.12 -0.62 -9.41
CA LEU A 75 1.24 -1.92 -10.09
C LEU A 75 -0.09 -2.35 -10.72
N MET A 76 -1.21 -2.15 -10.03
CA MET A 76 -2.53 -2.43 -10.59
C MET A 76 -2.80 -1.56 -11.82
N ALA A 77 -2.52 -0.26 -11.73
CA ALA A 77 -2.69 0.67 -12.85
C ALA A 77 -1.83 0.26 -14.07
N TYR A 78 -0.58 -0.17 -13.83
CA TYR A 78 0.29 -0.70 -14.88
C TYR A 78 -0.35 -1.89 -15.60
N TRP A 79 -0.86 -2.89 -14.87
CA TRP A 79 -1.47 -4.07 -15.47
C TRP A 79 -2.75 -3.77 -16.25
N VAL A 80 -3.57 -2.84 -15.76
CA VAL A 80 -4.77 -2.38 -16.48
C VAL A 80 -4.38 -1.69 -17.78
N LEU A 81 -3.41 -0.77 -17.75
CA LEU A 81 -2.95 -0.08 -18.95
C LEU A 81 -2.31 -1.04 -19.96
N PHE A 82 -1.51 -1.98 -19.47
CA PHE A 82 -0.91 -3.03 -20.29
C PHE A 82 -1.98 -3.87 -20.98
N GLY A 83 -3.01 -4.31 -20.25
CA GLY A 83 -4.12 -5.08 -20.80
C GLY A 83 -4.92 -4.32 -21.86
N VAL A 84 -5.20 -3.03 -21.61
CA VAL A 84 -5.87 -2.16 -22.61
C VAL A 84 -5.01 -2.01 -23.86
N PHE A 85 -3.70 -1.81 -23.71
CA PHE A 85 -2.77 -1.69 -24.83
C PHE A 85 -2.71 -2.97 -25.67
N THR A 86 -2.50 -4.13 -25.04
CA THR A 86 -2.46 -5.42 -25.74
C THR A 86 -3.80 -5.77 -26.38
N GLY A 87 -4.91 -5.47 -25.70
CA GLY A 87 -6.26 -5.66 -26.24
C GLY A 87 -6.50 -4.78 -27.47
N GLY A 88 -6.03 -3.53 -27.45
CA GLY A 88 -6.09 -2.62 -28.60
C GLY A 88 -5.25 -3.11 -29.78
N MET A 89 -4.04 -3.61 -29.53
CA MET A 89 -3.21 -4.22 -30.57
C MET A 89 -3.89 -5.45 -31.19
N LEU A 90 -4.42 -6.34 -30.36
CA LEU A 90 -5.16 -7.52 -30.82
C LEU A 90 -6.35 -7.13 -31.69
N ALA A 91 -7.17 -6.17 -31.24
CA ALA A 91 -8.32 -5.71 -32.01
C ALA A 91 -7.91 -5.10 -33.37
N ALA A 92 -6.79 -4.36 -33.41
CA ALA A 92 -6.28 -3.79 -34.64
C ALA A 92 -5.79 -4.86 -35.62
N VAL A 93 -4.99 -5.82 -35.13
CA VAL A 93 -4.42 -6.90 -35.94
C VAL A 93 -5.50 -7.88 -36.43
N ASP A 94 -6.50 -8.18 -35.60
CA ASP A 94 -7.64 -9.01 -35.97
C ASP A 94 -8.49 -8.38 -37.08
N SER A 95 -8.67 -7.05 -37.05
CA SER A 95 -9.44 -6.33 -38.08
C SER A 95 -8.81 -6.33 -39.49
N ALA A 96 -7.52 -6.66 -39.58
CA ALA A 96 -6.73 -6.63 -40.82
C ALA A 96 -6.03 -7.98 -41.09
N ALA A 97 -6.51 -9.07 -40.48
CA ALA A 97 -5.89 -10.38 -40.59
C ALA A 97 -5.80 -10.88 -42.06
N PRO A 98 -4.72 -11.57 -42.46
CA PRO A 98 -3.56 -11.93 -41.65
C PRO A 98 -2.58 -10.76 -41.49
N MET A 99 -2.22 -10.47 -40.24
CA MET A 99 -1.31 -9.37 -39.91
C MET A 99 -0.56 -9.69 -38.61
N SER A 100 0.65 -9.13 -38.50
CA SER A 100 1.38 -9.02 -37.24
C SER A 100 1.74 -7.55 -36.99
N ALA A 101 1.75 -7.17 -35.72
CA ALA A 101 2.15 -5.84 -35.29
C ALA A 101 3.13 -5.93 -34.12
N ASP A 102 4.23 -5.23 -34.25
CA ASP A 102 5.22 -5.04 -33.19
C ASP A 102 5.07 -3.64 -32.61
N ALA A 103 5.03 -3.56 -31.28
CA ALA A 103 5.02 -2.29 -30.56
C ALA A 103 5.82 -2.39 -29.28
N THR A 104 6.08 -1.24 -28.64
CA THR A 104 6.80 -1.19 -27.37
C THR A 104 5.93 -0.52 -26.32
N PHE A 105 5.65 -1.24 -25.24
CA PHE A 105 4.96 -0.70 -24.07
C PHE A 105 5.95 -0.54 -22.91
N LEU A 106 6.26 0.70 -22.55
CA LEU A 106 7.18 1.02 -21.44
C LEU A 106 8.47 0.18 -21.50
N PHE A 107 9.16 0.19 -22.65
CA PHE A 107 10.39 -0.56 -22.92
C PHE A 107 10.25 -2.09 -23.02
N VAL A 108 9.04 -2.63 -22.85
CA VAL A 108 8.75 -4.05 -23.11
C VAL A 108 8.31 -4.18 -24.57
N PRO A 109 9.05 -4.93 -25.41
CA PRO A 109 8.61 -5.21 -26.77
C PRO A 109 7.47 -6.24 -26.75
N VAL A 110 6.39 -5.90 -27.44
CA VAL A 110 5.14 -6.67 -27.49
C VAL A 110 4.80 -6.93 -28.95
N MET A 111 4.52 -8.18 -29.28
CA MET A 111 4.08 -8.61 -30.60
C MET A 111 2.64 -9.10 -30.48
N ALA A 112 1.77 -8.63 -31.37
CA ALA A 112 0.43 -9.18 -31.55
C ALA A 112 0.31 -9.76 -32.97
N PHE A 113 -0.32 -10.92 -33.09
CA PHE A 113 -0.52 -11.57 -34.38
C PHE A 113 -1.93 -12.17 -34.48
N SER A 114 -2.47 -12.15 -35.69
CA SER A 114 -3.71 -12.84 -36.08
C SER A 114 -3.45 -13.51 -37.42
N ASP A 115 -3.45 -14.84 -37.41
CA ASP A 115 -3.27 -15.70 -38.57
C ASP A 115 -4.29 -16.87 -38.56
N ASP A 116 -4.14 -17.78 -39.51
CA ASP A 116 -4.97 -18.97 -39.66
C ASP A 116 -4.73 -20.04 -38.57
N GLN A 117 -3.63 -19.93 -37.81
CA GLN A 117 -3.31 -20.78 -36.66
C GLN A 117 -3.86 -20.22 -35.34
N GLY A 118 -4.14 -18.91 -35.27
CA GLY A 118 -4.85 -18.29 -34.17
C GLY A 118 -4.52 -16.82 -33.92
N ILE A 119 -5.05 -16.32 -32.81
CA ILE A 119 -4.87 -14.95 -32.34
C ILE A 119 -4.06 -14.98 -31.05
N GLY A 120 -3.00 -14.17 -30.96
CA GLY A 120 -2.09 -14.21 -29.82
C GLY A 120 -1.30 -12.94 -29.56
N VAL A 121 -0.80 -12.83 -28.33
CA VAL A 121 0.16 -11.83 -27.89
C VAL A 121 1.42 -12.56 -27.43
N GLY A 122 2.56 -12.15 -27.94
CA GLY A 122 3.88 -12.63 -27.57
C GLY A 122 4.76 -11.50 -27.05
N TRP A 123 5.80 -11.89 -26.31
CA TRP A 123 6.90 -10.99 -25.93
C TRP A 123 8.14 -11.43 -26.69
N THR A 124 8.81 -10.49 -27.33
CA THR A 124 10.07 -10.75 -28.04
C THR A 124 11.29 -10.45 -27.14
N GLY A 125 11.08 -9.92 -25.94
CA GLY A 125 12.09 -9.64 -24.92
C GLY A 125 12.22 -10.75 -23.88
N GLY A 126 13.42 -10.93 -23.33
CA GLY A 126 13.73 -12.00 -22.38
C GLY A 126 13.27 -11.72 -20.94
N TRP A 127 13.64 -10.58 -20.37
CA TRP A 127 13.52 -10.29 -18.92
C TRP A 127 12.90 -8.92 -18.62
N GLU A 128 12.69 -8.09 -19.64
CA GLU A 128 12.15 -6.73 -19.56
C GLU A 128 10.76 -6.71 -18.91
N TRP A 129 9.95 -7.73 -19.18
CA TRP A 129 8.62 -7.91 -18.60
C TRP A 129 8.63 -8.09 -17.07
N LEU A 130 9.77 -8.48 -16.47
CA LEU A 130 9.96 -8.56 -15.01
C LEU A 130 10.54 -7.26 -14.44
N ILE A 131 11.47 -6.62 -15.15
CA ILE A 131 12.15 -5.41 -14.67
C ILE A 131 11.16 -4.25 -14.54
N VAL A 132 10.33 -4.05 -15.56
CA VAL A 132 9.47 -2.85 -15.64
C VAL A 132 8.48 -2.80 -14.47
N PRO A 133 7.73 -3.88 -14.15
CA PRO A 133 6.90 -3.91 -12.94
C PRO A 133 7.70 -3.71 -11.65
N LEU A 134 8.92 -4.28 -11.56
CA LEU A 134 9.78 -4.15 -10.38
C LEU A 134 10.22 -2.70 -10.16
N VAL A 135 10.62 -2.00 -11.22
CA VAL A 135 11.01 -0.59 -11.18
C VAL A 135 9.82 0.28 -10.79
N ILE A 136 8.62 0.01 -11.33
CA ILE A 136 7.39 0.73 -10.96
C ILE A 136 7.10 0.58 -9.47
N VAL A 137 7.17 -0.64 -8.92
CA VAL A 137 6.99 -0.90 -7.49
C VAL A 137 8.04 -0.16 -6.66
N ALA A 138 9.32 -0.24 -7.05
CA ALA A 138 10.41 0.42 -6.33
C ALA A 138 10.22 1.95 -6.31
N VAL A 139 9.88 2.56 -7.45
CA VAL A 139 9.63 4.00 -7.56
C VAL A 139 8.41 4.39 -6.73
N ALA A 140 7.30 3.65 -6.83
CA ALA A 140 6.08 3.94 -6.07
C ALA A 140 6.30 3.82 -4.56
N LEU A 141 7.09 2.85 -4.10
CA LEU A 141 7.50 2.73 -2.70
C LEU A 141 8.31 3.96 -2.25
N VAL A 142 9.31 4.38 -3.05
CA VAL A 142 10.14 5.55 -2.73
C VAL A 142 9.31 6.84 -2.72
N VAL A 143 8.40 7.01 -3.67
CA VAL A 143 7.50 8.16 -3.75
C VAL A 143 6.55 8.16 -2.55
N GLY A 144 5.85 7.05 -2.27
CA GLY A 144 4.97 6.94 -1.10
C GLY A 144 5.71 7.23 0.21
N ALA A 145 6.93 6.71 0.36
CA ALA A 145 7.78 6.97 1.52
C ALA A 145 8.28 8.43 1.60
N ARG A 146 8.53 9.11 0.46
CA ARG A 146 8.94 10.51 0.42
C ARG A 146 7.77 11.48 0.64
N THR A 147 6.59 11.20 0.09
CA THR A 147 5.39 12.03 0.27
C THR A 147 5.05 12.16 1.75
N TRP A 148 5.21 11.07 2.52
CA TRP A 148 5.10 11.11 3.99
C TRP A 148 6.08 12.09 4.66
N ARG A 149 7.33 12.18 4.17
CA ARG A 149 8.32 13.12 4.72
C ARG A 149 7.95 14.58 4.44
N LEU A 150 7.24 14.86 3.35
CA LEU A 150 6.81 16.22 2.99
C LEU A 150 5.62 16.66 3.86
N PHE A 151 4.59 15.81 4.02
CA PHE A 151 3.45 16.12 4.90
C PHE A 151 3.83 16.37 6.38
N ARG A 152 5.00 15.88 6.82
CA ARG A 152 5.55 16.16 8.15
C ARG A 152 6.08 17.60 8.31
N ARG A 153 6.59 18.23 7.25
CA ARG A 153 7.17 19.58 7.34
C ARG A 153 6.12 20.66 7.57
N ASP A 154 4.89 20.42 7.12
CA ASP A 154 3.81 21.41 7.21
C ASP A 154 3.02 21.33 8.53
N SER A 155 3.33 20.36 9.39
CA SER A 155 2.63 20.12 10.66
C SER A 155 3.39 20.61 11.90
N GLU A 156 4.55 21.25 11.75
CA GLU A 156 5.16 22.03 12.83
C GLU A 156 4.46 23.41 12.91
N PRO A 157 3.70 23.71 13.99
CA PRO A 157 3.23 25.07 14.21
C PRO A 157 4.44 25.99 14.38
N LYS A 158 4.50 27.04 13.56
CA LYS A 158 5.46 28.14 13.75
C LYS A 158 5.23 28.72 15.16
N SER A 159 6.19 28.51 16.05
CA SER A 159 6.29 29.21 17.34
C SER A 159 6.68 30.65 17.13
#